data_AF-A0A927IWW4-F1
#
_entry.id   AF-A0A927IWW4-F1
#
_cell.length_a   1.000
_cell.length_b   1.000
_cell.length_c   1.000
_cell.angle_alpha   90.00
_cell.angle_beta   90.00
_cell.angle_gamma   90.00
#
_symmetry.space_group_name_H-M   'P 1'
#
loop_
_entity.id
_entity.type
_entity.pdbx_description
1 polymer ?
#
loop_
_entity_poly.entity_id
_entity_poly.type
_entity_poly.pdbx_seq_one_letter_code
_entity_poly.pdbx_strand_id
1 'polypeptide(L)' 'MEFKLDFIQDKVEFFEAYDLKTLEKKINEQIEHNKAIMLMVQNVSHQMHIDEDGRKFFSAVVHFKAKI' A
#
# COMPACT_ATOMS: atom_id res chain seq x y z
N MET A 1 23.97 -27.71 3.64
CA MET A 1 23.43 -26.66 2.76
C MET A 1 22.65 -25.72 3.67
N GLU A 2 23.07 -24.45 3.79
CA GLU A 2 22.43 -23.47 4.66
C GLU A 2 21.39 -22.71 3.82
N PHE A 3 20.10 -22.88 4.11
CA PHE A 3 19.05 -22.12 3.44
C PHE A 3 19.02 -20.71 4.03
N LYS A 4 19.57 -19.74 3.31
CA LYS A 4 19.39 -18.31 3.62
C LYS A 4 18.15 -17.81 2.89
N LEU A 5 17.12 -17.49 3.67
CA LEU A 5 15.95 -16.78 3.16
C LEU A 5 16.25 -15.29 3.20
N ASP A 6 16.29 -14.66 2.02
CA ASP A 6 16.39 -13.21 1.90
C ASP A 6 14.97 -12.63 1.84
N PHE A 7 14.56 -11.94 2.90
CA PHE A 7 13.22 -11.36 3.02
C PHE A 7 13.23 -9.92 2.54
N ILE A 8 12.16 -9.53 1.83
CA ILE A 8 11.91 -8.12 1.51
C ILE A 8 11.79 -7.35 2.82
N GLN A 9 12.66 -6.36 3.01
CA GLN A 9 12.68 -5.54 4.23
C GLN A 9 11.68 -4.39 4.17
N ASP A 10 11.66 -3.68 3.04
CA ASP A 10 10.84 -2.50 2.82
C ASP A 10 10.18 -2.58 1.43
N LYS A 11 8.92 -2.18 1.35
CA LYS A 11 8.18 -2.04 0.10
C LYS A 11 7.30 -0.81 0.18
N VAL A 12 7.41 0.09 -0.80
CA VAL A 12 6.55 1.27 -0.91
C VAL A 12 5.63 1.08 -2.10
N GLU A 13 4.33 1.26 -1.89
CA GLU A 13 3.32 1.16 -2.95
C GLU A 13 2.43 2.40 -2.97
N PHE A 14 2.09 2.84 -4.19
CA PHE A 14 1.22 3.97 -4.44
C PHE A 14 -0.13 3.46 -4.90
N PHE A 15 -1.20 4.00 -4.31
CA PHE A 15 -2.57 3.69 -4.66
C PHE A 15 -3.30 4.96 -5.03
N GLU A 16 -4.24 4.84 -5.96
CA GLU A 16 -5.13 5.93 -6.34
C GLU A 16 -6.54 5.43 -6.68
N ALA A 17 -7.53 6.28 -6.44
CA ALA A 17 -8.91 6.06 -6.86
C ALA A 17 -9.72 7.36 -6.89
N TYR A 18 -10.87 7.32 -7.56
CA TYR A 18 -11.83 8.44 -7.60
C TYR A 18 -12.70 8.55 -6.33
N ASP A 19 -12.66 7.53 -5.47
CA ASP A 19 -13.39 7.49 -4.22
C ASP A 19 -12.61 6.72 -3.15
N LEU A 20 -12.83 7.08 -1.88
CA LEU A 20 -12.13 6.47 -0.74
C LEU A 20 -12.41 4.98 -0.59
N LYS A 21 -13.62 4.51 -0.92
CA LYS A 21 -14.00 3.10 -0.77
C LYS A 21 -13.20 2.22 -1.73
N THR A 22 -13.02 2.67 -2.96
CA THR A 22 -12.18 1.99 -3.95
C THR A 22 -10.71 2.04 -3.54
N LEU A 23 -10.23 3.17 -3.02
CA LEU A 23 -8.84 3.29 -2.54
C LEU A 23 -8.57 2.30 -1.39
N GLU A 24 -9.45 2.28 -0.39
CA GLU A 24 -9.38 1.39 0.76
C GLU A 24 -9.40 -0.08 0.34
N LYS A 25 -10.29 -0.45 -0.59
CA LYS A 25 -10.36 -1.82 -1.13
C LYS A 25 -9.03 -2.24 -1.74
N LYS A 26 -8.42 -1.41 -2.58
CA LYS A 26 -7.12 -1.71 -3.22
C LYS A 26 -6.01 -1.91 -2.20
N ILE A 27 -5.96 -1.05 -1.17
CA ILE A 27 -4.96 -1.15 -0.10
C ILE A 27 -5.15 -2.46 0.69
N ASN A 28 -6.39 -2.80 1.06
CA ASN A 28 -6.70 -4.02 1.80
C ASN A 28 -6.38 -5.30 1.02
N GLU A 29 -6.69 -5.34 -0.28
CA GLU A 29 -6.30 -6.45 -1.15
C GLU A 29 -4.77 -6.63 -1.16
N GLN A 30 -4.03 -5.53 -1.26
CA GLN A 30 -2.56 -5.59 -1.24
C GLN A 30 -1.99 -5.99 0.12
N ILE A 31 -2.65 -5.62 1.23
CA ILE A 31 -2.30 -6.08 2.57
C ILE A 31 -2.41 -7.62 2.65
N GLU A 32 -3.48 -8.21 2.13
CA GLU A 32 -3.64 -9.68 2.12
C GLU A 32 -2.55 -10.37 1.29
N HIS A 33 -2.21 -9.83 0.12
CA HIS A 33 -1.08 -10.35 -0.68
C HIS A 33 0.26 -10.23 0.05
N ASN A 34 0.50 -9.09 0.71
CA ASN A 34 1.77 -8.82 1.40
C ASN A 34 1.97 -9.70 2.65
N LYS A 35 0.89 -10.17 3.30
CA LYS A 35 0.98 -11.18 4.38
C LYS A 35 1.63 -12.48 3.91
N ALA A 36 1.37 -12.92 2.68
CA ALA A 36 1.95 -14.16 2.14
C ALA A 36 3.48 -14.09 1.98
N ILE A 37 4.04 -12.88 1.94
CA ILE A 37 5.48 -12.61 1.84
C ILE A 37 6.03 -11.93 3.11
N MET A 38 5.36 -12.12 4.25
CA MET A 38 5.80 -11.67 5.58
C MET A 38 5.96 -10.14 5.71
N LEU A 39 5.21 -9.36 4.95
CA LEU A 39 5.17 -7.91 5.06
C LEU A 39 3.93 -7.45 5.85
N MET A 40 4.07 -6.36 6.60
CA MET A 40 3.01 -5.68 7.34
C MET A 40 3.02 -4.17 7.04
N VAL A 41 1.90 -3.48 7.26
CA VAL A 41 1.83 -2.03 7.10
C VAL A 41 2.64 -1.34 8.20
N GLN A 42 3.61 -0.53 7.81
CA GLN A 42 4.39 0.33 8.69
C GLN A 42 3.81 1.73 8.76
N ASN A 43 3.40 2.31 7.63
CA ASN A 43 2.81 3.64 7.56
C ASN A 43 1.90 3.81 6.34
N VAL A 44 0.89 4.67 6.45
CA VAL A 44 0.02 5.07 5.34
C VAL A 44 -0.12 6.58 5.33
N SER A 45 0.19 7.21 4.19
CA SER A 45 0.03 8.65 3.99
C SER A 45 -0.98 8.91 2.89
N HIS A 46 -2.03 9.67 3.18
CA HIS A 46 -3.10 10.00 2.24
C HIS A 46 -2.90 11.39 1.65
N GLN A 47 -3.22 11.54 0.37
CA GLN A 47 -3.33 12.82 -0.31
C GLN A 47 -4.62 12.87 -1.14
N MET A 48 -5.24 14.04 -1.21
CA MET A 48 -6.42 14.28 -2.01
C MET A 48 -6.22 15.56 -2.81
N HIS A 49 -6.55 15.50 -4.09
CA HIS A 49 -6.60 16.68 -4.94
C HIS A 49 -7.92 16.73 -5.71
N ILE A 50 -8.29 17.95 -6.09
CA ILE A 50 -9.44 18.22 -6.95
C ILE A 50 -8.86 18.82 -8.23
N ASP A 51 -9.22 18.27 -9.38
CA ASP A 51 -8.81 18.83 -10.67
C ASP A 51 -9.62 20.08 -11.05
N GLU A 52 -9.28 20.70 -12.19
CA GLU A 52 -9.98 21.90 -12.69
C GLU A 52 -11.46 21.64 -13.01
N ASP A 53 -11.83 20.38 -13.30
CA ASP A 53 -13.20 19.93 -13.59
C ASP A 53 -13.98 19.57 -12.31
N GLY A 54 -13.38 19.70 -11.12
CA GLY A 54 -14.00 19.37 -9.84
C GLY A 54 -14.00 17.88 -9.48
N ARG A 55 -13.28 17.04 -10.22
CA ARG A 55 -13.14 15.61 -9.94
C ARG A 55 -12.19 15.38 -8.78
N LYS A 56 -12.60 14.52 -7.86
CA LYS A 56 -11.79 14.14 -6.70
C LYS A 56 -10.87 13.00 -7.07
N PHE A 57 -9.61 13.14 -6.70
CA PHE A 57 -8.61 12.09 -6.76
C PHE A 57 -8.08 11.85 -5.37
N PHE A 58 -8.19 10.61 -4.92
CA PHE A 58 -7.63 10.14 -3.66
C PHE A 58 -6.40 9.29 -3.97
N SER A 59 -5.33 9.53 -3.24
CA SER A 59 -4.11 8.75 -3.35
C SER A 59 -3.58 8.40 -1.96
N ALA A 60 -2.83 7.30 -1.90
CA ALA A 60 -2.13 6.90 -0.69
C ALA A 60 -0.77 6.31 -1.04
N VAL A 61 0.21 6.61 -0.18
CA VAL A 61 1.51 5.92 -0.15
C VAL A 61 1.49 4.99 1.04
N VAL A 62 1.65 3.68 0.79
CA VAL A 62 1.73 2.67 1.84
C VAL A 62 3.15 2.16 1.92
N HIS A 63 3.77 2.32 3.08
CA HIS A 63 5.04 1.69 3.42
C HIS A 63 4.73 0.38 4.12
N PHE A 64 5.11 -0.73 3.48
CA PHE A 64 5.14 -2.05 4.06
C PHE A 64 6.56 -2.38 4.53
N LYS A 65 6.64 -3.09 5.65
CA LYS A 65 7.89 -3.53 6.25
C LYS A 65 7.81 -5.00 6.63
N ALA A 66 8.95 -5.69 6.62
CA ALA A 66 9.05 -7.05 7.12
C ALA A 66 8.50 -7.15 8.55
N LYS A 67 7.64 -8.15 8.76
CA LYS A 67 7.16 -8.57 10.06
C LYS A 67 8.18 -9.53 10.66
N ILE A 68 9.26 -8.96 11.19
CA ILE A 68 10.35 -9.67 11.87
C ILE A 68 10.13 -9.61 13.37
#